data_AF-A0A077ZHB0-F1
#
_entry.id   AF-A0A077ZHB0-F1
#
_cell.length_a   1.000
_cell.length_b   1.000
_cell.length_c   1.000
_cell.angle_alpha   90.00
_cell.angle_beta   90.00
_cell.angle_gamma   90.00
#
_symmetry.space_group_name_H-M   'P 1'
#
loop_
_entity.id
_entity.type
_entity.pdbx_description
1 polymer ?
#
loop_
_entity_poly.entity_id
_entity_poly.type
_entity_poly.pdbx_seq_one_letter_code
_entity_poly.pdbx_strand_id
1 'polypeptide(L)'
;MDDSVVRESGEMLRRSRGYVPDALALPPGFKNVPPVLCLGADLKNTFCLVRGEQAVLSQHLGDLSDDGIQMQWREALRLMQNIYDFTPQYVVHDAHPGYVSSQWAREMNLPTQTVLHHHAHAAACLAEHQWPLDGGDVIALTLDGIGMGENGALWGGECLRVNYRECEHLGGLPAVALPGGDLAAKQPWRNLLAQCLRFVPEWQNYSETASVQQQNWSVLVRAIERGINAPLASSCGRFFDAVAAALGCAPATLSYEGEAACALEALAASCHGVTHPVTMPRVDNQLDLATFWQQWLNWQAPVNQRAWAFHDALAQGFAALMREQATMRGITTLVFSGGVIHNQFTGG
;
A
#
# COMPACT_ATOMS: atom_id res chain seq x y z
N MET A 1 -14.94 10.41 -17.37
CA MET A 1 -15.08 11.13 -16.10
C MET A 1 -15.98 10.27 -15.23
N ASP A 2 -15.35 9.44 -14.41
CA ASP A 2 -16.05 8.40 -13.67
C ASP A 2 -16.84 8.96 -12.49
N ASP A 3 -17.72 8.14 -11.94
CA ASP A 3 -18.39 8.45 -10.69
C ASP A 3 -17.38 8.50 -9.54
N SER A 4 -17.52 9.53 -8.71
CA SER A 4 -16.81 9.57 -7.44
C SER A 4 -17.42 8.55 -6.48
N VAL A 5 -16.57 7.96 -5.63
CA VAL A 5 -16.97 6.97 -4.63
C VAL A 5 -16.51 7.47 -3.27
N VAL A 6 -17.45 7.61 -2.35
CA VAL A 6 -17.22 8.01 -0.97
C VAL A 6 -17.98 7.06 -0.05
N ARG A 7 -17.45 6.81 1.15
CA ARG A 7 -18.20 6.10 2.20
C ARG A 7 -19.21 7.02 2.86
N GLU A 8 -20.15 6.42 3.60
CA GLU A 8 -21.11 7.17 4.44
C GLU A 8 -20.40 8.06 5.48
N SER A 9 -19.23 7.62 5.96
CA SER A 9 -18.37 8.41 6.86
C SER A 9 -17.79 9.69 6.22
N GLY A 10 -17.90 9.84 4.89
CA GLY A 10 -17.25 10.90 4.12
C GLY A 10 -15.85 10.54 3.60
N GLU A 11 -15.31 9.37 3.95
CA GLU A 11 -14.02 8.89 3.46
C GLU A 11 -14.01 8.77 1.92
N MET A 12 -13.03 9.39 1.27
CA MET A 12 -12.89 9.39 -0.19
C MET A 12 -12.21 8.11 -0.69
N LEU A 13 -12.87 7.37 -1.59
CA LEU A 13 -12.30 6.18 -2.23
C LEU A 13 -11.91 6.44 -3.70
N ARG A 14 -12.66 7.30 -4.40
CA ARG A 14 -12.36 7.73 -5.77
C ARG A 14 -12.86 9.16 -5.99
N ARG A 15 -11.95 10.08 -6.30
CA ARG A 15 -12.26 11.49 -6.61
C ARG A 15 -12.31 11.73 -8.11
N SER A 16 -13.50 11.92 -8.67
CA SER A 16 -13.74 12.19 -10.10
C SER A 16 -14.89 13.18 -10.30
N ARG A 17 -16.05 12.74 -10.82
CA ARG A 17 -17.22 13.57 -11.11
C ARG A 17 -17.72 14.28 -9.85
N GLY A 18 -17.96 15.58 -9.96
CA GLY A 18 -18.45 16.42 -8.86
C GLY A 18 -17.36 17.09 -8.02
N TYR A 19 -16.10 16.67 -8.15
CA TYR A 19 -14.96 17.30 -7.45
C TYR A 19 -13.92 17.87 -8.41
N VAL A 20 -13.73 17.26 -9.57
CA VAL A 20 -12.78 17.76 -10.59
C VAL A 20 -13.48 18.85 -11.43
N PRO A 21 -12.85 20.02 -11.66
CA PRO A 21 -11.44 20.33 -11.49
C PRO A 21 -11.11 21.21 -10.27
N ASP A 22 -11.82 21.13 -9.15
CA ASP A 22 -11.60 22.02 -8.00
C ASP A 22 -10.17 21.91 -7.45
N ALA A 23 -9.54 23.07 -7.24
CA ALA A 23 -8.21 23.19 -6.64
C ALA A 23 -8.27 23.10 -5.11
N LEU A 24 -7.19 22.58 -4.53
CA LEU A 24 -6.96 22.46 -3.09
C LEU A 24 -5.84 23.41 -2.67
N ALA A 25 -5.99 24.04 -1.50
CA ALA A 25 -4.93 24.84 -0.91
C ALA A 25 -3.79 23.94 -0.40
N LEU A 26 -2.55 24.32 -0.69
CA LEU A 26 -1.38 23.66 -0.11
C LEU A 26 -1.25 24.03 1.38
N PRO A 27 -0.55 23.19 2.17
CA PRO A 27 -0.34 23.46 3.59
C PRO A 27 0.41 24.77 3.88
N PRO A 28 0.34 25.28 5.13
CA PRO A 28 1.08 26.46 5.53
C PRO A 28 2.57 26.38 5.20
N GLY A 29 3.12 27.46 4.66
CA GLY A 29 4.53 27.57 4.28
C GLY A 29 4.82 27.24 2.80
N PHE A 30 3.95 26.49 2.13
CA PHE A 30 4.04 26.31 0.68
C PHE A 30 3.55 27.57 -0.05
N LYS A 31 4.50 28.35 -0.55
CA LYS A 31 4.23 29.59 -1.29
C LYS A 31 5.15 29.70 -2.49
N ASN A 32 4.68 30.34 -3.56
CA ASN A 32 5.45 30.58 -4.78
C ASN A 32 6.07 29.30 -5.39
N VAL A 33 5.39 28.15 -5.24
CA VAL A 33 5.84 26.87 -5.80
C VAL A 33 5.86 26.98 -7.34
N PRO A 34 6.95 26.60 -8.03
CA PRO A 34 6.99 26.60 -9.49
C PRO A 34 5.95 25.61 -10.07
N PRO A 35 5.58 25.72 -11.34
CA PRO A 35 4.64 24.78 -11.96
C PRO A 35 5.26 23.36 -12.05
N VAL A 36 4.77 22.45 -11.23
CA VAL A 36 5.17 21.03 -11.20
C VAL A 36 4.03 20.13 -11.66
N LEU A 37 4.30 19.23 -12.60
CA LEU A 37 3.39 18.15 -12.98
C LEU A 37 3.80 16.87 -12.25
N CYS A 38 2.96 16.35 -11.36
CA CYS A 38 3.15 15.07 -10.70
C CYS A 38 2.34 14.00 -11.45
N LEU A 39 2.97 12.91 -11.88
CA LEU A 39 2.30 11.89 -12.70
C LEU A 39 1.55 10.82 -11.90
N GLY A 40 1.77 10.74 -10.58
CA GLY A 40 1.20 9.68 -9.73
C GLY A 40 1.84 8.31 -9.97
N ALA A 41 1.12 7.26 -9.57
CA ALA A 41 1.49 5.86 -9.78
C ALA A 41 0.70 5.25 -10.96
N ASP A 42 1.08 4.06 -11.43
CA ASP A 42 0.42 3.41 -12.57
C ASP A 42 -0.99 2.90 -12.26
N LEU A 43 -1.24 2.46 -11.02
CA LEU A 43 -2.55 1.99 -10.60
C LEU A 43 -3.38 3.10 -9.98
N LYS A 44 -4.68 3.10 -10.29
CA LYS A 44 -5.67 4.08 -9.81
C LYS A 44 -5.20 5.52 -10.04
N ASN A 45 -4.60 5.76 -11.19
CA ASN A 45 -3.83 6.96 -11.49
C ASN A 45 -4.64 8.26 -11.33
N THR A 46 -3.95 9.27 -10.80
CA THR A 46 -4.27 10.68 -10.98
C THR A 46 -2.97 11.42 -11.21
N PHE A 47 -2.99 12.45 -12.07
CA PHE A 47 -1.91 13.45 -12.10
C PHE A 47 -2.29 14.66 -11.24
N CYS A 48 -1.29 15.41 -10.80
CA CYS A 48 -1.47 16.64 -10.04
C CYS A 48 -0.72 17.79 -10.71
N LEU A 49 -1.35 18.96 -10.84
CA LEU A 49 -0.68 20.21 -11.18
C LEU A 49 -0.49 21.03 -9.90
N VAL A 50 0.73 21.47 -9.64
CA VAL A 50 1.07 22.26 -8.45
C VAL A 50 1.69 23.58 -8.89
N ARG A 51 1.17 24.73 -8.44
CA ARG A 51 1.77 26.06 -8.67
C ARG A 51 1.31 27.05 -7.61
N GLY A 52 2.20 27.93 -7.17
CA GLY A 52 1.90 28.96 -6.19
C GLY A 52 1.67 28.35 -4.81
N GLU A 53 0.42 28.35 -4.36
CA GLU A 53 -0.03 27.81 -3.08
C GLU A 53 -1.20 26.82 -3.25
N GLN A 54 -1.38 26.28 -4.46
CA GLN A 54 -2.49 25.38 -4.79
C GLN A 54 -2.02 24.14 -5.55
N ALA A 55 -2.83 23.09 -5.42
CA ALA A 55 -2.73 21.85 -6.17
C ALA A 55 -4.08 21.51 -6.80
N VAL A 56 -4.10 21.03 -8.04
CA VAL A 56 -5.29 20.47 -8.69
C VAL A 56 -5.02 19.05 -9.16
N LEU A 57 -5.87 18.13 -8.70
CA LEU A 57 -5.84 16.72 -9.08
C LEU A 57 -6.75 16.48 -10.28
N SER A 58 -6.29 15.60 -11.18
CA SER A 58 -7.13 15.04 -12.23
C SER A 58 -8.25 14.18 -11.65
N GLN A 59 -9.18 13.78 -12.52
CA GLN A 59 -10.03 12.63 -12.23
C GLN A 59 -9.23 11.34 -12.16
N HIS A 60 -9.84 10.30 -11.60
CA HIS A 60 -9.35 8.93 -11.71
C HIS A 60 -9.20 8.52 -13.18
N LEU A 61 -8.01 8.01 -13.52
CA LEU A 61 -7.64 7.58 -14.86
C LEU A 61 -7.33 6.08 -14.92
N GLY A 62 -7.66 5.31 -13.89
CA GLY A 62 -7.57 3.85 -13.92
C GLY A 62 -6.14 3.30 -13.87
N ASP A 63 -5.88 2.23 -14.61
CA ASP A 63 -4.58 1.58 -14.76
C ASP A 63 -3.87 2.12 -16.01
N LEU A 64 -2.67 2.67 -15.85
CA LEU A 64 -1.91 3.24 -16.95
C LEU A 64 -1.37 2.21 -17.95
N SER A 65 -1.42 0.92 -17.61
CA SER A 65 -1.06 -0.17 -18.52
C SER A 65 -2.21 -0.60 -19.44
N ASP A 66 -3.44 -0.11 -19.22
CA ASP A 66 -4.60 -0.45 -20.05
C ASP A 66 -4.48 0.14 -21.46
N ASP A 67 -4.92 -0.64 -22.46
CA ASP A 67 -4.91 -0.24 -23.86
C ASP A 67 -5.71 1.05 -24.08
N GLY A 68 -5.06 2.06 -24.68
CA GLY A 68 -5.69 3.32 -25.05
C GLY A 68 -5.84 4.34 -23.92
N ILE A 69 -5.44 4.02 -22.68
CA ILE A 69 -5.60 4.93 -21.54
C ILE A 69 -4.80 6.22 -21.69
N GLN A 70 -3.67 6.16 -22.39
CA GLN A 70 -2.82 7.32 -22.65
C GLN A 70 -3.55 8.45 -23.38
N MET A 71 -4.50 8.12 -24.28
CA MET A 71 -5.27 9.14 -25.00
C MET A 71 -6.16 9.94 -24.04
N GLN A 72 -6.87 9.25 -23.15
CA GLN A 72 -7.73 9.88 -22.15
C GLN A 72 -6.91 10.68 -21.14
N TRP A 73 -5.77 10.13 -20.71
CA TRP A 73 -4.83 10.80 -19.81
C TRP A 73 -4.30 12.11 -20.41
N ARG A 74 -3.85 12.09 -21.67
CA ARG A 74 -3.32 13.28 -22.36
C ARG A 74 -4.38 14.35 -22.59
N GLU A 75 -5.61 13.94 -22.94
CA GLU A 75 -6.71 14.90 -23.12
C GLU A 75 -7.11 15.56 -21.80
N ALA A 76 -7.13 14.80 -20.71
CA ALA A 76 -7.36 15.33 -19.37
C ALA A 76 -6.28 16.34 -18.97
N LEU A 77 -4.99 16.01 -19.20
CA LEU A 77 -3.89 16.92 -18.93
C LEU A 77 -3.99 18.20 -19.76
N ARG A 78 -4.25 18.07 -21.07
CA ARG A 78 -4.40 19.21 -21.99
C ARG A 78 -5.51 20.16 -21.52
N LEU A 79 -6.67 19.63 -21.16
CA LEU A 79 -7.79 20.43 -20.67
C LEU A 79 -7.44 21.12 -19.34
N MET A 80 -6.84 20.39 -18.40
CA MET A 80 -6.47 20.93 -17.10
C MET A 80 -5.42 22.05 -17.21
N GLN A 81 -4.42 21.86 -18.07
CA GLN A 81 -3.41 22.88 -18.36
C GLN A 81 -4.03 24.14 -18.97
N ASN A 82 -5.03 23.99 -19.85
CA ASN A 82 -5.73 25.12 -20.43
C ASN A 82 -6.55 25.89 -19.39
N ILE A 83 -7.34 25.19 -18.57
CA ILE A 83 -8.19 25.81 -17.52
C ILE A 83 -7.35 26.64 -16.54
N TYR A 84 -6.19 26.12 -16.13
CA TYR A 84 -5.34 26.76 -15.14
C TYR A 84 -4.21 27.61 -15.72
N ASP A 85 -4.18 27.82 -17.05
CA ASP A 85 -3.07 28.48 -17.75
C ASP A 85 -1.70 27.97 -17.26
N PHE A 86 -1.52 26.64 -17.28
CA PHE A 86 -0.44 25.95 -16.60
C PHE A 86 0.53 25.31 -17.61
N THR A 87 1.80 25.70 -17.51
CA THR A 87 2.91 25.07 -18.26
C THR A 87 3.92 24.52 -17.25
N PRO A 88 4.10 23.18 -17.15
CA PRO A 88 5.04 22.59 -16.20
C PRO A 88 6.49 23.01 -16.51
N GLN A 89 7.24 23.29 -15.45
CA GLN A 89 8.69 23.49 -15.48
C GLN A 89 9.44 22.26 -14.93
N TYR A 90 8.75 21.43 -14.15
CA TYR A 90 9.28 20.20 -13.55
C TYR A 90 8.26 19.07 -13.64
N VAL A 91 8.74 17.83 -13.73
CA VAL A 91 7.92 16.63 -13.69
C VAL A 91 8.36 15.73 -12.54
N VAL A 92 7.40 15.29 -11.72
CA VAL A 92 7.62 14.34 -10.63
C VAL A 92 6.90 13.03 -10.94
N HIS A 93 7.57 11.90 -10.72
CA HIS A 93 7.00 10.58 -10.93
C HIS A 93 7.49 9.59 -9.86
N ASP A 94 6.88 8.41 -9.83
CA ASP A 94 7.27 7.35 -8.89
C ASP A 94 8.72 6.91 -9.12
N ALA A 95 9.41 6.49 -8.05
CA ALA A 95 10.74 5.92 -8.12
C ALA A 95 10.82 4.59 -8.88
N HIS A 96 9.69 3.90 -9.11
CA HIS A 96 9.65 2.66 -9.85
C HIS A 96 10.06 2.87 -11.33
N PRO A 97 11.20 2.32 -11.79
CA PRO A 97 11.72 2.59 -13.14
C PRO A 97 10.92 1.90 -14.25
N GLY A 98 10.18 0.84 -13.89
CA GLY A 98 9.34 0.06 -14.81
C GLY A 98 7.91 0.61 -14.98
N TYR A 99 7.55 1.71 -14.32
CA TYR A 99 6.21 2.29 -14.47
C TYR A 99 6.04 2.98 -15.83
N VAL A 100 4.85 2.86 -16.40
CA VAL A 100 4.37 3.57 -17.58
C VAL A 100 4.42 5.08 -17.34
N SER A 101 3.99 5.55 -16.16
CA SER A 101 4.12 6.96 -15.74
C SER A 101 5.58 7.44 -15.77
N SER A 102 6.53 6.64 -15.26
CA SER A 102 7.96 6.93 -15.31
C SER A 102 8.52 6.93 -16.74
N GLN A 103 7.95 6.14 -17.66
CA GLN A 103 8.27 6.26 -19.09
C GLN A 103 7.74 7.58 -19.66
N TRP A 104 6.47 7.93 -19.41
CA TRP A 104 5.87 9.17 -19.90
C TRP A 104 6.59 10.42 -19.39
N ALA A 105 7.09 10.42 -18.15
CA ALA A 105 7.89 11.52 -17.60
C ALA A 105 9.14 11.81 -18.47
N ARG A 106 9.85 10.75 -18.88
CA ARG A 106 11.09 10.86 -19.66
C ARG A 106 10.85 11.43 -21.06
N GLU A 107 9.64 11.31 -21.60
CA GLU A 107 9.27 11.83 -22.90
C GLU A 107 8.93 13.34 -22.89
N MET A 108 8.78 13.97 -21.72
CA MET A 108 8.27 15.35 -21.60
C MET A 108 9.32 16.47 -21.79
N ASN A 109 10.59 16.13 -22.05
CA ASN A 109 11.69 17.11 -22.22
C ASN A 109 11.74 18.20 -21.13
N LEU A 110 11.51 17.80 -19.89
CA LEU A 110 11.56 18.64 -18.68
C LEU A 110 12.47 17.99 -17.64
N PRO A 111 13.04 18.76 -16.70
CA PRO A 111 13.70 18.19 -15.52
C PRO A 111 12.75 17.25 -14.77
N THR A 112 13.21 16.02 -14.54
CA THR A 112 12.45 14.98 -13.83
C THR A 112 13.04 14.72 -12.44
N GLN A 113 12.18 14.44 -11.46
CA GLN A 113 12.57 13.96 -10.13
C GLN A 113 11.67 12.80 -9.70
N THR A 114 12.24 11.85 -8.96
CA THR A 114 11.50 10.72 -8.39
C THR A 114 11.13 10.98 -6.93
N VAL A 115 10.02 10.36 -6.50
CA VAL A 115 9.62 10.27 -5.08
C VAL A 115 9.32 8.80 -4.77
N LEU A 116 9.72 8.33 -3.59
CA LEU A 116 9.40 6.98 -3.13
C LEU A 116 7.88 6.84 -2.94
N HIS A 117 7.32 5.70 -3.35
CA HIS A 117 5.88 5.47 -3.33
C HIS A 117 5.25 5.72 -1.96
N HIS A 118 5.83 5.12 -0.92
CA HIS A 118 5.34 5.23 0.45
C HIS A 118 5.61 6.62 1.06
N HIS A 119 6.66 7.31 0.64
CA HIS A 119 6.88 8.71 1.01
C HIS A 119 5.75 9.59 0.47
N ALA A 120 5.34 9.38 -0.79
CA ALA A 120 4.22 10.10 -1.38
C ALA A 120 2.90 9.83 -0.64
N HIS A 121 2.64 8.57 -0.24
CA HIS A 121 1.48 8.21 0.59
C HIS A 121 1.44 8.99 1.92
N ALA A 122 2.55 8.99 2.65
CA ALA A 122 2.65 9.70 3.93
C ALA A 122 2.52 11.23 3.74
N ALA A 123 3.21 11.79 2.74
CA ALA A 123 3.17 13.21 2.43
C ALA A 123 1.77 13.69 1.98
N ALA A 124 1.01 12.86 1.26
CA ALA A 124 -0.37 13.17 0.89
C ALA A 124 -1.28 13.31 2.11
N CYS A 125 -1.19 12.39 3.08
CA CYS A 125 -1.95 12.47 4.33
C CYS A 125 -1.54 13.71 5.16
N LEU A 126 -0.24 14.00 5.27
CA LEU A 126 0.23 15.23 5.90
C LEU A 126 -0.35 16.48 5.23
N ALA A 127 -0.38 16.52 3.89
CA ALA A 127 -0.90 17.66 3.15
C ALA A 127 -2.42 17.85 3.32
N GLU A 128 -3.19 16.77 3.31
CA GLU A 128 -4.64 16.81 3.57
C GLU A 128 -4.94 17.38 4.97
N HIS A 129 -4.15 17.00 5.97
CA HIS A 129 -4.25 17.52 7.34
C HIS A 129 -3.57 18.89 7.56
N GLN A 130 -3.15 19.57 6.48
CA GLN A 130 -2.54 20.90 6.53
C GLN A 130 -1.29 20.98 7.43
N TRP A 131 -0.49 19.90 7.48
CA TRP A 131 0.77 19.89 8.21
C TRP A 131 1.72 20.97 7.65
N PRO A 132 2.25 21.90 8.46
CA PRO A 132 3.09 22.98 7.93
C PRO A 132 4.37 22.47 7.26
N LEU A 133 4.91 23.24 6.31
CA LEU A 133 6.17 22.93 5.64
C LEU A 133 7.33 22.71 6.63
N ASP A 134 7.31 23.42 7.77
CA ASP A 134 8.24 23.33 8.89
C ASP A 134 7.64 22.62 10.12
N GLY A 135 6.57 21.85 9.95
CA GLY A 135 5.85 21.16 11.03
C GLY A 135 6.65 20.08 11.76
N GLY A 136 7.79 19.66 11.20
CA GLY A 136 8.66 18.64 11.76
C GLY A 136 8.29 17.23 11.31
N ASP A 137 9.00 16.26 11.90
CA ASP A 137 8.91 14.85 11.55
C ASP A 137 7.70 14.16 12.17
N VAL A 138 7.18 13.17 11.46
CA VAL A 138 6.17 12.21 11.93
C VAL A 138 6.68 10.78 11.81
N ILE A 139 6.06 9.86 12.54
CA ILE A 139 6.19 8.43 12.25
C ILE A 139 4.99 8.01 11.40
N ALA A 140 5.26 7.57 10.17
CA ALA A 140 4.25 7.12 9.24
C ALA A 140 4.20 5.59 9.16
N LEU A 141 2.99 5.03 9.15
CA LEU A 141 2.71 3.66 8.78
C LEU A 141 2.07 3.65 7.38
N THR A 142 2.77 3.04 6.43
CA THR A 142 2.31 2.98 5.04
C THR A 142 2.07 1.52 4.65
N LEU A 143 0.78 1.14 4.53
CA LEU A 143 0.34 -0.23 4.26
C LEU A 143 -0.31 -0.30 2.88
N ASP A 144 0.26 -1.08 1.96
CA ASP A 144 -0.28 -1.26 0.61
C ASP A 144 0.01 -2.66 0.04
N GLY A 145 -0.26 -2.81 -1.27
CA GLY A 145 0.17 -3.97 -2.05
C GLY A 145 1.68 -3.93 -2.32
N ILE A 146 2.11 -3.14 -3.29
CA ILE A 146 3.52 -3.01 -3.67
C ILE A 146 3.79 -1.57 -4.10
N GLY A 147 4.86 -0.98 -3.57
CA GLY A 147 5.48 0.23 -4.09
C GLY A 147 7.01 0.13 -4.06
N MET A 148 7.70 0.85 -4.95
CA MET A 148 9.16 0.86 -4.96
C MET A 148 9.70 1.66 -3.77
N GLY A 149 10.48 0.99 -2.94
CA GLY A 149 11.21 1.55 -1.81
C GLY A 149 12.65 1.93 -2.17
N GLU A 150 13.44 2.20 -1.13
CA GLU A 150 14.86 2.52 -1.28
C GLU A 150 15.66 1.38 -1.89
N ASN A 151 16.70 1.72 -2.68
CA ASN A 151 17.66 0.76 -3.23
C ASN A 151 17.03 -0.40 -4.03
N GLY A 152 15.83 -0.20 -4.60
CA GLY A 152 15.14 -1.21 -5.38
C GLY A 152 14.33 -2.23 -4.56
N ALA A 153 14.22 -2.05 -3.25
CA ALA A 153 13.38 -2.89 -2.40
C ALA A 153 11.89 -2.70 -2.74
N LEU A 154 11.09 -3.77 -2.65
CA LEU A 154 9.63 -3.67 -2.77
C LEU A 154 9.02 -3.54 -1.37
N TRP A 155 8.36 -2.42 -1.13
CA TRP A 155 7.72 -2.09 0.13
C TRP A 155 6.21 -2.26 0.05
N GLY A 156 5.58 -2.39 1.21
CA GLY A 156 4.12 -2.35 1.35
C GLY A 156 3.59 -2.52 2.77
N GLY A 157 4.44 -2.38 3.77
CA GLY A 157 4.08 -2.55 5.18
C GLY A 157 5.12 -1.91 6.09
N GLU A 158 5.39 -0.63 5.86
CA GLU A 158 6.57 0.04 6.41
C GLU A 158 6.23 1.01 7.55
N CYS A 159 7.11 1.07 8.54
CA CYS A 159 7.20 2.14 9.52
C CYS A 159 8.33 3.09 9.09
N LEU A 160 8.01 4.37 8.92
CA LEU A 160 8.90 5.38 8.34
C LEU A 160 9.00 6.61 9.25
N ARG A 161 10.15 7.27 9.32
CA ARG A 161 10.24 8.68 9.74
C ARG A 161 10.08 9.55 8.50
N VAL A 162 9.13 10.48 8.53
CA VAL A 162 8.76 11.27 7.35
C VAL A 162 8.65 12.75 7.70
N ASN A 163 9.16 13.59 6.81
CA ASN A 163 8.71 14.97 6.61
C ASN A 163 8.53 15.21 5.10
N TYR A 164 8.21 16.42 4.65
CA TYR A 164 8.00 16.69 3.22
C TYR A 164 9.25 16.48 2.34
N ARG A 165 10.45 16.40 2.93
CA ARG A 165 11.72 16.31 2.20
C ARG A 165 12.45 14.99 2.44
N GLU A 166 12.20 14.33 3.56
CA GLU A 166 12.91 13.14 4.00
C GLU A 166 11.95 11.98 4.25
N CYS A 167 12.44 10.80 3.92
CA CYS A 167 11.84 9.51 4.24
C CYS A 167 12.98 8.62 4.73
N GLU A 168 12.87 8.09 5.94
CA GLU A 168 13.82 7.13 6.51
C GLU A 168 13.07 5.85 6.88
N HIS A 169 13.52 4.72 6.34
CA HIS A 169 12.97 3.41 6.67
C HIS A 169 13.37 2.98 8.09
N LEU A 170 12.38 2.69 8.94
CA LEU A 170 12.62 2.30 10.33
C LEU A 170 12.39 0.81 10.59
N GLY A 171 11.59 0.13 9.76
CA GLY A 171 11.16 -1.25 9.98
C GLY A 171 9.79 -1.53 9.38
N GLY A 172 9.15 -2.62 9.80
CA GLY A 172 7.83 -3.00 9.30
C GLY A 172 7.64 -4.51 9.19
N LEU A 173 6.96 -4.95 8.13
CA LEU A 173 6.84 -6.36 7.80
C LEU A 173 8.17 -6.92 7.26
N PRO A 174 8.49 -8.19 7.54
CA PRO A 174 9.62 -8.85 6.89
C PRO A 174 9.33 -9.07 5.40
N ALA A 175 10.31 -8.78 4.53
CA ALA A 175 10.14 -8.92 3.08
C ALA A 175 10.06 -10.39 2.63
N VAL A 176 8.89 -10.85 2.19
CA VAL A 176 8.57 -12.25 1.79
C VAL A 176 8.57 -12.34 0.26
N ALA A 177 8.97 -13.49 -0.30
CA ALA A 177 8.93 -13.72 -1.73
C ALA A 177 7.51 -13.59 -2.32
N LEU A 178 7.41 -13.07 -3.54
CA LEU A 178 6.20 -13.02 -4.36
C LEU A 178 6.26 -14.10 -5.45
N PRO A 179 5.79 -15.34 -5.20
CA PRO A 179 6.13 -16.46 -6.08
C PRO A 179 5.42 -16.38 -7.42
N GLY A 180 6.16 -16.13 -8.50
CA GLY A 180 5.61 -15.88 -9.82
C GLY A 180 5.32 -14.40 -10.13
N GLY A 181 5.88 -13.47 -9.35
CA GLY A 181 5.72 -12.03 -9.56
C GLY A 181 4.25 -11.61 -9.46
N ASP A 182 3.72 -11.02 -10.53
CA ASP A 182 2.34 -10.51 -10.62
C ASP A 182 1.26 -11.55 -10.28
N LEU A 183 1.55 -12.85 -10.49
CA LEU A 183 0.62 -13.91 -10.11
C LEU A 183 0.38 -13.97 -8.60
N ALA A 184 1.31 -13.51 -7.77
CA ALA A 184 1.16 -13.45 -6.33
C ALA A 184 0.01 -12.51 -5.90
N ALA A 185 -0.30 -11.47 -6.68
CA ALA A 185 -1.44 -10.59 -6.43
C ALA A 185 -2.78 -11.19 -6.89
N LYS A 186 -2.75 -12.18 -7.78
CA LYS A 186 -3.95 -12.83 -8.36
C LYS A 186 -4.29 -14.15 -7.70
N GLN A 187 -3.34 -14.82 -7.05
CA GLN A 187 -3.51 -16.17 -6.52
C GLN A 187 -3.05 -16.22 -5.06
N PRO A 188 -3.97 -15.98 -4.09
CA PRO A 188 -3.64 -15.79 -2.68
C PRO A 188 -2.82 -16.92 -2.04
N TRP A 189 -3.05 -18.17 -2.47
CA TRP A 189 -2.32 -19.35 -1.99
C TRP A 189 -0.81 -19.27 -2.22
N ARG A 190 -0.32 -18.47 -3.19
CA ARG A 190 1.11 -18.25 -3.42
C ARG A 190 1.76 -17.52 -2.25
N ASN A 191 1.06 -16.55 -1.69
CA ASN A 191 1.54 -15.78 -0.53
C ASN A 191 1.52 -16.66 0.72
N LEU A 192 0.47 -17.49 0.89
CA LEU A 192 0.44 -18.49 1.96
C LEU A 192 1.63 -19.47 1.85
N LEU A 193 1.92 -19.99 0.65
CA LEU A 193 3.09 -20.84 0.43
C LEU A 193 4.39 -20.12 0.86
N ALA A 194 4.60 -18.89 0.40
CA ALA A 194 5.81 -18.14 0.71
C ALA A 194 5.97 -17.87 2.22
N GLN A 195 4.88 -17.53 2.90
CA GLN A 195 4.82 -17.37 4.34
C GLN A 195 5.15 -18.69 5.06
N CYS A 196 4.50 -19.78 4.65
CA CYS A 196 4.72 -21.11 5.23
C CYS A 196 6.18 -21.58 5.11
N LEU A 197 6.78 -21.45 3.93
CA LEU A 197 8.17 -21.85 3.70
C LEU A 197 9.15 -21.09 4.59
N ARG A 198 8.85 -19.83 4.90
CA ARG A 198 9.77 -18.96 5.62
C ARG A 198 9.55 -18.96 7.13
N PHE A 199 8.34 -19.25 7.60
CA PHE A 199 7.95 -19.05 9.00
C PHE A 199 7.26 -20.23 9.67
N VAL A 200 6.79 -21.24 8.94
CA VAL A 200 5.95 -22.32 9.49
C VAL A 200 6.63 -23.68 9.34
N PRO A 201 7.27 -24.19 10.41
CA PRO A 201 7.73 -25.57 10.45
C PRO A 201 6.58 -26.53 10.18
N GLU A 202 6.85 -27.58 9.40
CA GLU A 202 5.88 -28.64 9.09
C GLU A 202 4.54 -28.12 8.54
N TRP A 203 4.56 -27.02 7.77
CA TRP A 203 3.36 -26.34 7.27
C TRP A 203 2.34 -27.25 6.55
N GLN A 204 2.80 -28.35 5.96
CA GLN A 204 1.96 -29.35 5.29
C GLN A 204 1.01 -30.09 6.26
N ASN A 205 1.28 -30.05 7.57
CA ASN A 205 0.44 -30.71 8.57
C ASN A 205 -0.79 -29.89 8.97
N TYR A 206 -0.87 -28.61 8.58
CA TYR A 206 -2.01 -27.74 8.87
C TYR A 206 -3.08 -27.86 7.79
N SER A 207 -4.34 -28.02 8.21
CA SER A 207 -5.49 -28.14 7.30
C SER A 207 -5.68 -26.92 6.39
N GLU A 208 -5.30 -25.75 6.88
CA GLU A 208 -5.37 -24.44 6.23
C GLU A 208 -4.47 -24.37 4.99
N THR A 209 -3.46 -25.23 4.88
CA THR A 209 -2.56 -25.28 3.73
C THR A 209 -2.98 -26.30 2.68
N ALA A 210 -4.14 -26.97 2.84
CA ALA A 210 -4.62 -27.97 1.89
C ALA A 210 -4.74 -27.44 0.46
N SER A 211 -5.18 -26.19 0.28
CA SER A 211 -5.28 -25.54 -1.04
C SER A 211 -3.91 -25.39 -1.73
N VAL A 212 -2.85 -25.12 -0.96
CA VAL A 212 -1.47 -25.07 -1.43
C VAL A 212 -0.96 -26.46 -1.77
N GLN A 213 -1.27 -27.46 -0.92
CA GLN A 213 -0.84 -28.85 -1.11
C GLN A 213 -1.43 -29.49 -2.37
N GLN A 214 -2.59 -29.01 -2.84
CA GLN A 214 -3.19 -29.41 -4.12
C GLN A 214 -2.49 -28.82 -5.35
N GLN A 215 -1.59 -27.84 -5.18
CA GLN A 215 -0.79 -27.26 -6.25
C GLN A 215 0.54 -28.02 -6.44
N ASN A 216 1.19 -27.82 -7.58
CA ASN A 216 2.57 -28.28 -7.77
C ASN A 216 3.59 -27.36 -7.07
N TRP A 217 3.46 -27.24 -5.74
CA TRP A 217 4.19 -26.27 -4.93
C TRP A 217 5.71 -26.49 -4.95
N SER A 218 6.19 -27.73 -5.11
CA SER A 218 7.63 -28.06 -5.10
C SER A 218 8.45 -27.38 -6.21
N VAL A 219 7.85 -27.13 -7.37
CA VAL A 219 8.49 -26.36 -8.45
C VAL A 219 8.63 -24.89 -8.06
N LEU A 220 7.59 -24.35 -7.41
CA LEU A 220 7.56 -22.96 -6.98
C LEU A 220 8.51 -22.70 -5.82
N VAL A 221 8.68 -23.66 -4.89
CA VAL A 221 9.72 -23.63 -3.85
C VAL A 221 11.10 -23.45 -4.46
N ARG A 222 11.46 -24.29 -5.44
CA ARG A 222 12.77 -24.18 -6.13
C ARG A 222 12.95 -22.86 -6.87
N ALA A 223 11.87 -22.26 -7.38
CA ALA A 223 11.94 -20.94 -8.00
C ALA A 223 12.21 -19.83 -6.97
N ILE A 224 11.55 -19.89 -5.80
CA ILE A 224 11.77 -18.96 -4.68
C ILE A 224 13.21 -19.04 -4.19
N GLU A 225 13.71 -20.25 -3.90
CA GLU A 225 15.09 -20.46 -3.42
C GLU A 225 16.15 -19.93 -4.40
N ARG A 226 15.86 -19.95 -5.70
CA ARG A 226 16.74 -19.45 -6.75
C ARG A 226 16.48 -17.99 -7.15
N GLY A 227 15.52 -17.32 -6.53
CA GLY A 227 15.15 -15.94 -6.87
C GLY A 227 14.57 -15.76 -8.29
N ILE A 228 14.00 -16.82 -8.89
CA ILE A 228 13.48 -16.79 -10.26
C ILE A 228 12.03 -16.30 -10.24
N ASN A 229 11.80 -15.08 -10.70
CA ASN A 229 10.48 -14.42 -10.70
C ASN A 229 9.78 -14.54 -9.32
N ALA A 230 10.57 -14.34 -8.26
CA ALA A 230 10.13 -14.41 -6.87
C ALA A 230 10.75 -13.27 -6.05
N PRO A 231 10.55 -12.00 -6.46
CA PRO A 231 11.13 -10.86 -5.74
C PRO A 231 10.62 -10.81 -4.31
N LEU A 232 11.43 -10.29 -3.39
CA LEU A 232 11.04 -10.10 -1.99
C LEU A 232 10.27 -8.79 -1.85
N ALA A 233 9.16 -8.81 -1.10
CA ALA A 233 8.39 -7.63 -0.76
C ALA A 233 7.86 -7.68 0.68
N SER A 234 7.94 -6.57 1.41
CA SER A 234 7.35 -6.39 2.75
C SER A 234 5.86 -6.01 2.66
N SER A 235 5.11 -6.70 1.80
CA SER A 235 3.75 -6.34 1.43
C SER A 235 2.71 -6.71 2.48
N CYS A 236 1.99 -5.71 2.99
CA CYS A 236 0.83 -5.93 3.84
C CYS A 236 -0.34 -6.53 3.05
N GLY A 237 -0.60 -6.05 1.83
CA GLY A 237 -1.64 -6.62 0.96
C GLY A 237 -1.45 -8.11 0.68
N ARG A 238 -0.22 -8.55 0.38
CA ARG A 238 0.08 -9.98 0.17
C ARG A 238 0.00 -10.80 1.46
N PHE A 239 0.21 -10.17 2.63
CA PHE A 239 -0.02 -10.82 3.91
C PHE A 239 -1.51 -11.06 4.17
N PHE A 240 -2.37 -10.09 3.87
CA PHE A 240 -3.83 -10.26 3.85
C PHE A 240 -4.24 -11.41 2.93
N ASP A 241 -3.70 -11.47 1.71
CA ASP A 241 -3.98 -12.56 0.77
C ASP A 241 -3.58 -13.93 1.35
N ALA A 242 -2.43 -14.02 2.05
CA ALA A 242 -2.00 -15.27 2.67
C ALA A 242 -2.98 -15.76 3.75
N VAL A 243 -3.48 -14.87 4.61
CA VAL A 243 -4.45 -15.20 5.66
C VAL A 243 -5.82 -15.55 5.05
N ALA A 244 -6.26 -14.80 4.03
CA ALA A 244 -7.48 -15.11 3.30
C ALA A 244 -7.44 -16.48 2.62
N ALA A 245 -6.27 -16.86 2.06
CA ALA A 245 -6.04 -18.19 1.50
C ALA A 245 -6.14 -19.29 2.56
N ALA A 246 -5.57 -19.06 3.75
CA ALA A 246 -5.59 -20.01 4.86
C ALA A 246 -7.02 -20.24 5.40
N LEU A 247 -7.85 -19.20 5.43
CA LEU A 247 -9.27 -19.30 5.80
C LEU A 247 -10.19 -19.79 4.67
N GLY A 248 -9.70 -19.82 3.43
CA GLY A 248 -10.52 -20.18 2.27
C GLY A 248 -11.69 -19.22 2.02
N CYS A 249 -11.54 -17.95 2.38
CA CYS A 249 -12.61 -16.95 2.28
C CYS A 249 -12.62 -16.18 0.94
N ALA A 250 -11.73 -16.52 0.01
CA ALA A 250 -11.62 -15.91 -1.31
C ALA A 250 -11.43 -16.99 -2.39
N PRO A 251 -11.77 -16.69 -3.67
CA PRO A 251 -11.50 -17.59 -4.77
C PRO A 251 -10.01 -17.93 -4.91
N ALA A 252 -9.70 -19.12 -5.44
CA ALA A 252 -8.32 -19.55 -5.66
C ALA A 252 -7.54 -18.66 -6.65
N THR A 253 -8.26 -18.00 -7.57
CA THR A 253 -7.74 -16.94 -8.44
C THR A 253 -8.71 -15.77 -8.40
N LEU A 254 -8.20 -14.59 -8.04
CA LEU A 254 -8.97 -13.36 -7.90
C LEU A 254 -9.33 -12.77 -9.25
N SER A 255 -10.45 -12.06 -9.26
CA SER A 255 -11.00 -11.34 -10.41
C SER A 255 -10.62 -9.86 -10.40
N TYR A 256 -10.26 -9.30 -9.23
CA TYR A 256 -9.76 -7.92 -9.09
C TYR A 256 -8.74 -7.79 -7.95
N GLU A 257 -7.90 -6.74 -8.03
CA GLU A 257 -6.89 -6.44 -7.00
C GLU A 257 -7.55 -6.09 -5.67
N GLY A 258 -7.13 -6.76 -4.60
CA GLY A 258 -7.64 -6.55 -3.23
C GLY A 258 -8.88 -7.36 -2.86
N GLU A 259 -9.40 -8.22 -3.76
CA GLU A 259 -10.60 -9.04 -3.52
C GLU A 259 -10.49 -9.89 -2.24
N ALA A 260 -9.36 -10.56 -2.04
CA ALA A 260 -9.14 -11.40 -0.86
C ALA A 260 -9.04 -10.58 0.43
N ALA A 261 -8.39 -9.42 0.38
CA ALA A 261 -8.30 -8.51 1.53
C ALA A 261 -9.69 -7.97 1.93
N CYS A 262 -10.51 -7.54 0.95
CA CYS A 262 -11.88 -7.10 1.20
C CYS A 262 -12.76 -8.23 1.77
N ALA A 263 -12.63 -9.45 1.25
CA ALA A 263 -13.36 -10.60 1.76
C ALA A 263 -12.97 -10.93 3.22
N LEU A 264 -11.68 -10.82 3.54
CA LEU A 264 -11.16 -11.05 4.90
C LEU A 264 -11.65 -9.97 5.87
N GLU A 265 -11.67 -8.70 5.45
CA GLU A 265 -12.22 -7.58 6.25
C GLU A 265 -13.72 -7.78 6.53
N ALA A 266 -14.52 -8.07 5.50
CA ALA A 266 -15.95 -8.30 5.65
C ALA A 266 -16.25 -9.50 6.59
N LEU A 267 -15.41 -10.54 6.53
CA LEU A 267 -15.51 -11.68 7.42
C LEU A 267 -15.19 -11.29 8.87
N ALA A 268 -14.11 -10.55 9.11
CA ALA A 268 -13.75 -10.02 10.43
C ALA A 268 -14.82 -9.09 11.00
N ALA A 269 -15.50 -8.30 10.15
CA ALA A 269 -16.53 -7.36 10.54
C ALA A 269 -17.75 -7.98 11.24
N SER A 270 -17.99 -9.27 11.02
CA SER A 270 -19.03 -10.03 11.71
C SER A 270 -18.67 -10.44 13.15
N CYS A 271 -17.46 -10.12 13.62
CA CYS A 271 -16.99 -10.38 14.98
C CYS A 271 -16.88 -9.07 15.79
N HIS A 272 -17.57 -9.00 16.93
CA HIS A 272 -17.59 -7.83 17.82
C HIS A 272 -16.42 -7.79 18.83
N GLY A 273 -15.29 -8.38 18.47
CA GLY A 273 -14.17 -8.62 19.38
C GLY A 273 -14.21 -9.99 20.06
N VAL A 274 -13.02 -10.54 20.28
CA VAL A 274 -12.84 -11.85 20.91
C VAL A 274 -11.51 -11.90 21.67
N THR A 275 -11.50 -12.54 22.83
CA THR A 275 -10.24 -12.86 23.51
C THR A 275 -9.50 -13.96 22.73
N HIS A 276 -8.29 -13.65 22.26
CA HIS A 276 -7.44 -14.60 21.52
C HIS A 276 -5.98 -14.55 21.97
N PRO A 277 -5.20 -15.62 21.71
CA PRO A 277 -3.78 -15.67 22.05
C PRO A 277 -2.85 -15.16 20.94
N VAL A 278 -3.39 -14.81 19.78
CA VAL A 278 -2.60 -14.42 18.59
C VAL A 278 -1.95 -13.05 18.79
N THR A 279 -0.66 -12.95 18.45
CA THR A 279 0.16 -11.74 18.55
C THR A 279 1.10 -11.62 17.36
N MET A 280 1.61 -10.41 17.12
CA MET A 280 2.76 -10.17 16.23
C MET A 280 3.84 -9.44 17.04
N PRO A 281 4.71 -10.19 17.76
CA PRO A 281 5.79 -9.59 18.53
C PRO A 281 6.73 -8.78 17.65
N ARG A 282 7.51 -7.89 18.26
CA ARG A 282 8.57 -7.16 17.58
C ARG A 282 9.91 -7.86 17.83
N VAL A 283 10.64 -8.18 16.76
CA VAL A 283 12.04 -8.59 16.80
C VAL A 283 12.84 -7.52 16.05
N ASP A 284 13.73 -6.84 16.75
CA ASP A 284 14.35 -5.58 16.30
C ASP A 284 13.30 -4.55 15.87
N ASN A 285 13.24 -4.19 14.59
CA ASN A 285 12.22 -3.29 14.05
C ASN A 285 11.26 -4.00 13.09
N GLN A 286 11.18 -5.33 13.12
CA GLN A 286 10.26 -6.10 12.29
C GLN A 286 9.22 -6.86 13.11
N LEU A 287 8.05 -7.08 12.51
CA LEU A 287 7.05 -7.98 13.08
C LEU A 287 7.47 -9.44 12.93
N ASP A 288 7.41 -10.20 14.01
CA ASP A 288 7.73 -11.62 14.06
C ASP A 288 6.55 -12.47 13.57
N LEU A 289 6.61 -12.80 12.29
CA LEU A 289 5.59 -13.61 11.65
C LEU A 289 5.69 -15.11 11.99
N ALA A 290 6.83 -15.60 12.51
CA ALA A 290 6.93 -16.99 12.95
C ALA A 290 6.06 -17.23 14.20
N THR A 291 6.17 -16.35 15.19
CA THR A 291 5.30 -16.40 16.37
C THR A 291 3.83 -16.20 15.99
N PHE A 292 3.53 -15.25 15.09
CA PHE A 292 2.17 -15.05 14.58
C PHE A 292 1.58 -16.32 13.98
N TRP A 293 2.25 -16.91 12.99
CA TRP A 293 1.71 -18.08 12.28
C TRP A 293 1.58 -19.27 13.22
N GLN A 294 2.55 -19.49 14.12
CA GLN A 294 2.44 -20.54 15.13
C GLN A 294 1.19 -20.37 15.98
N GLN A 295 0.95 -19.17 16.52
CA GLN A 295 -0.21 -18.91 17.39
C GLN A 295 -1.53 -18.97 16.60
N TRP A 296 -1.59 -18.33 15.44
CA TRP A 296 -2.82 -18.20 14.66
C TRP A 296 -3.27 -19.53 14.03
N LEU A 297 -2.33 -20.37 13.55
CA LEU A 297 -2.66 -21.70 13.01
C LEU A 297 -3.10 -22.68 14.11
N ASN A 298 -2.53 -22.58 15.32
CA ASN A 298 -2.87 -23.45 16.44
C ASN A 298 -4.08 -22.96 17.27
N TRP A 299 -4.65 -21.80 16.94
CA TRP A 299 -5.85 -21.30 17.59
C TRP A 299 -7.10 -21.62 16.77
N GLN A 300 -7.79 -22.70 17.13
CA GLN A 300 -9.04 -23.09 16.50
C GLN A 300 -10.21 -22.26 17.07
N ALA A 301 -10.80 -21.46 16.19
CA ALA A 301 -11.98 -20.63 16.46
C ALA A 301 -12.83 -20.49 15.18
N PRO A 302 -14.09 -20.03 15.29
CA PRO A 302 -14.87 -19.63 14.13
C PRO A 302 -14.10 -18.71 13.17
N VAL A 303 -14.29 -18.87 11.87
CA VAL A 303 -13.50 -18.18 10.84
C VAL A 303 -13.53 -16.65 10.94
N ASN A 304 -14.67 -16.08 11.38
CA ASN A 304 -14.77 -14.65 11.64
C ASN A 304 -13.93 -14.18 12.83
N GLN A 305 -13.83 -14.99 13.89
CA GLN A 305 -12.95 -14.72 15.03
C GLN A 305 -11.47 -14.82 14.64
N ARG A 306 -11.11 -15.79 13.78
CA ARG A 306 -9.73 -15.91 13.25
C ARG A 306 -9.36 -14.74 12.34
N ALA A 307 -10.27 -14.31 11.49
CA ALA A 307 -10.10 -13.11 10.68
C ALA A 307 -9.94 -11.87 11.58
N TRP A 308 -10.77 -11.71 12.61
CA TRP A 308 -10.68 -10.61 13.57
C TRP A 308 -9.34 -10.61 14.33
N ALA A 309 -8.91 -11.76 14.86
CA ALA A 309 -7.66 -11.89 15.60
C ALA A 309 -6.41 -11.58 14.76
N PHE A 310 -6.47 -11.83 13.44
CA PHE A 310 -5.40 -11.38 12.53
C PHE A 310 -5.31 -9.86 12.48
N HIS A 311 -6.44 -9.16 12.29
CA HIS A 311 -6.46 -7.70 12.23
C HIS A 311 -5.99 -7.08 13.56
N ASP A 312 -6.48 -7.58 14.69
CA ASP A 312 -6.07 -7.10 16.02
C ASP A 312 -4.57 -7.32 16.26
N ALA A 313 -4.05 -8.51 15.99
CA ALA A 313 -2.62 -8.81 16.16
C ALA A 313 -1.73 -7.94 15.26
N LEU A 314 -2.16 -7.67 14.02
CA LEU A 314 -1.45 -6.78 13.09
C LEU A 314 -1.43 -5.33 13.60
N ALA A 315 -2.58 -4.81 14.02
CA ALA A 315 -2.71 -3.47 14.56
C ALA A 315 -1.87 -3.29 15.83
N GLN A 316 -1.93 -4.24 16.77
CA GLN A 316 -1.11 -4.21 17.99
C GLN A 316 0.39 -4.28 17.70
N GLY A 317 0.80 -5.13 16.75
CA GLY A 317 2.20 -5.24 16.33
C GLY A 317 2.76 -3.93 15.79
N PHE A 318 2.04 -3.30 14.85
CA PHE A 318 2.43 -2.00 14.32
C PHE A 318 2.33 -0.88 15.35
N ALA A 319 1.31 -0.86 16.21
CA ALA A 319 1.20 0.13 17.28
C ALA A 319 2.40 0.04 18.24
N ALA A 320 2.86 -1.16 18.57
CA ALA A 320 4.06 -1.36 19.39
C ALA A 320 5.33 -0.84 18.69
N LEU A 321 5.47 -1.09 17.37
CA LEU A 321 6.58 -0.59 16.57
C LEU A 321 6.58 0.93 16.49
N MET A 322 5.47 1.55 16.10
CA MET A 322 5.34 3.00 15.96
C MET A 322 5.54 3.72 17.30
N ARG A 323 4.98 3.19 18.39
CA ARG A 323 5.13 3.79 19.73
C ARG A 323 6.59 3.89 20.13
N GLU A 324 7.36 2.82 19.95
CA GLU A 324 8.79 2.81 20.24
C GLU A 324 9.53 3.86 19.39
N GLN A 325 9.32 3.82 18.06
CA GLN A 325 10.03 4.70 17.13
C GLN A 325 9.73 6.18 17.38
N ALA A 326 8.47 6.50 17.69
CA ALA A 326 8.02 7.86 17.96
C ALA A 326 8.53 8.38 19.31
N THR A 327 8.40 7.58 20.37
CA THR A 327 8.80 7.97 21.74
C THR A 327 10.30 8.24 21.81
N MET A 328 11.12 7.37 21.21
CA MET A 328 12.58 7.52 21.21
C MET A 328 13.08 8.75 20.43
N ARG A 329 12.23 9.33 19.56
CA ARG A 329 12.54 10.52 18.75
C ARG A 329 11.81 11.78 19.21
N GLY A 330 11.01 11.70 20.28
CA GLY A 330 10.19 12.82 20.75
C GLY A 330 9.10 13.24 19.75
N ILE A 331 8.67 12.32 18.88
CA ILE A 331 7.60 12.56 17.90
C ILE A 331 6.26 12.22 18.56
N THR A 332 5.29 13.14 18.45
CA THR A 332 3.95 12.99 19.05
C THR A 332 2.85 12.75 18.03
N THR A 333 3.15 12.85 16.73
CA THR A 333 2.20 12.72 15.64
C THR A 333 2.51 11.48 14.82
N LEU A 334 1.50 10.63 14.63
CA LEU A 334 1.56 9.44 13.80
C LEU A 334 0.72 9.67 12.54
N VAL A 335 1.17 9.11 11.41
CA VAL A 335 0.48 9.19 10.11
C VAL A 335 0.19 7.79 9.61
N PHE A 336 -0.97 7.61 8.98
CA PHE A 336 -1.38 6.33 8.39
C PHE A 336 -1.79 6.58 6.95
N SER A 337 -1.25 5.81 6.00
CA SER A 337 -1.60 5.92 4.59
C SER A 337 -1.31 4.62 3.82
N GLY A 338 -1.60 4.59 2.52
CA GLY A 338 -1.50 3.41 1.68
C GLY A 338 -2.84 2.66 1.56
N GLY A 339 -3.00 1.92 0.47
CA GLY A 339 -4.30 1.37 0.08
C GLY A 339 -4.94 0.39 1.07
N VAL A 340 -4.15 -0.23 1.96
CA VAL A 340 -4.66 -1.13 3.01
C VAL A 340 -5.27 -0.35 4.18
N ILE A 341 -4.92 0.93 4.40
CA ILE A 341 -5.50 1.76 5.46
C ILE A 341 -6.99 2.06 5.25
N HIS A 342 -7.54 1.85 4.04
CA HIS A 342 -9.00 1.87 3.83
C HIS A 342 -9.74 0.77 4.62
N ASN A 343 -9.04 -0.24 5.15
CA ASN A 343 -9.63 -1.27 5.99
C ASN A 343 -10.00 -0.69 7.36
N GLN A 344 -11.28 -0.84 7.73
CA GLN A 344 -11.86 -0.22 8.93
C GLN A 344 -11.31 -0.77 10.25
N PHE A 345 -10.73 -1.97 10.24
CA PHE A 345 -10.11 -2.59 11.42
C PHE A 345 -8.65 -2.20 11.61
N THR A 346 -7.93 -1.84 10.55
CA THR A 346 -6.52 -1.43 10.67
C THR A 346 -6.34 0.08 10.76
N GLY A 347 -7.34 0.88 10.33
CA GLY A 347 -7.29 2.34 10.39
C GLY A 347 -7.79 2.98 11.68
N GLY A 348 -8.49 2.23 12.54
CA GLY A 348 -9.06 2.72 13.81
C GLY A 348 -8.16 2.50 15.01
#